data_AF-B4D687-F1
#
_entry.id   AF-B4D687-F1
#
_cell.length_a   1.000
_cell.length_b   1.000
_cell.length_c   1.000
_cell.angle_alpha   90.00
_cell.angle_beta   90.00
_cell.angle_gamma   90.00
#
_symmetry.space_group_name_H-M   'P 1'
#
loop_
_entity.id
_entity.type
_entity.pdbx_description
1 polymer ?
#
loop_
_entity_poly.entity_id
_entity_poly.type
_entity_poly.pdbx_seq_one_letter_code
_entity_poly.pdbx_strand_id
1 'polypeptide(L)'
;MNTMTKLLSIALVCVHAIHAETPAGSGKYPQWDGKESIAEYAQRTHLEPTLTLDLGGVKWEGVLIPAGTFVMGSPAGEAKTEKESNLEKRHQVTITKPFYIGRFELTQGQYQKVMGENPSGNKGDDLPVHNVAWQNAQDFCDKLSKQAGRDVQLPTEAQWEYACRAGTKTAYYTGGTLADLDKAAWYGANSGGKPHPGGQKSANAWGVFDMLGNIREFTRDYFVEAPLGDGTDPIGPKDGDPKNHVVRGGAYTANAAIALNCRAATRRPTESLAMTGFRVIVALPEGR
;
A
#
# COMPACT_ATOMS: atom_id res chain seq x y z
N MET A 1 56.39 -62.33 -17.10
CA MET A 1 54.96 -61.95 -17.03
C MET A 1 54.82 -60.98 -15.88
N ASN A 2 54.46 -59.73 -16.18
CA ASN A 2 54.56 -58.56 -15.29
C ASN A 2 53.65 -58.65 -14.05
N THR A 3 54.26 -58.52 -12.88
CA THR A 3 53.60 -58.17 -11.61
C THR A 3 53.54 -56.65 -11.50
N MET A 4 52.35 -56.06 -11.68
CA MET A 4 52.10 -54.65 -11.43
C MET A 4 51.43 -54.44 -10.07
N THR A 5 52.19 -53.87 -9.16
CA THR A 5 51.80 -53.31 -7.86
C THR A 5 50.83 -52.13 -8.09
N LYS A 6 49.60 -52.20 -7.58
CA LYS A 6 48.69 -51.04 -7.50
C LYS A 6 48.89 -50.34 -6.17
N LEU A 7 49.42 -49.12 -6.20
CA LEU A 7 49.37 -48.17 -5.08
C LEU A 7 47.92 -47.72 -4.88
N LEU A 8 47.41 -47.83 -3.65
CA LEU A 8 46.19 -47.16 -3.20
C LEU A 8 46.56 -45.72 -2.77
N SER A 9 46.13 -44.72 -3.53
CA SER A 9 46.16 -43.32 -3.10
C SER A 9 44.88 -43.02 -2.32
N ILE A 10 45.01 -42.76 -1.02
CA ILE A 10 43.92 -42.27 -0.17
C ILE A 10 43.75 -40.78 -0.45
N ALA A 11 42.70 -40.42 -1.19
CA ALA A 11 42.29 -39.03 -1.35
C ALA A 11 41.51 -38.59 -0.09
N LEU A 12 42.09 -37.63 0.64
CA LEU A 12 41.45 -36.96 1.78
C LEU A 12 40.33 -36.06 1.22
N VAL A 13 39.08 -36.48 1.34
CA VAL A 13 37.92 -35.63 1.00
C VAL A 13 37.72 -34.64 2.15
N CYS A 14 38.19 -33.40 1.96
CA CYS A 14 37.80 -32.27 2.79
C CYS A 14 36.30 -32.05 2.62
N VAL A 15 35.51 -32.51 3.59
CA VAL A 15 34.10 -32.13 3.76
C VAL A 15 34.09 -30.65 4.14
N HIS A 16 34.01 -29.78 3.13
CA HIS A 16 33.58 -28.41 3.37
C HIS A 16 32.14 -28.49 3.84
N ALA A 17 31.90 -28.09 5.08
CA ALA A 17 30.56 -27.85 5.58
C ALA A 17 29.92 -26.78 4.70
N ILE A 18 29.11 -27.23 3.75
CA ILE A 18 28.14 -26.41 3.05
C ILE A 18 27.26 -25.85 4.15
N HIS A 19 27.45 -24.56 4.47
CA HIS A 19 26.46 -23.82 5.22
C HIS A 19 25.22 -23.79 4.35
N ALA A 20 24.25 -24.65 4.66
CA ALA A 20 22.93 -24.52 4.09
C ALA A 20 22.40 -23.15 4.54
N GLU A 21 22.32 -22.20 3.61
CA GLU A 21 21.54 -20.99 3.82
C GLU A 21 20.12 -21.43 4.19
N THR A 22 19.66 -21.01 5.36
CA THR A 22 18.26 -21.17 5.76
C THR A 22 17.40 -20.50 4.69
N PRO A 23 16.41 -21.19 4.08
CA PRO A 23 15.56 -20.55 3.08
C PRO A 23 14.88 -19.34 3.70
N ALA A 24 14.86 -18.21 2.99
CA ALA A 24 13.99 -17.08 3.33
C ALA A 24 12.52 -17.58 3.32
N GLY A 25 11.99 -17.94 4.48
CA GLY A 25 10.68 -18.61 4.57
C GLY A 25 10.31 -19.25 5.91
N SER A 26 11.15 -19.21 6.94
CA SER A 26 10.87 -19.80 8.26
C SER A 26 10.11 -18.90 9.24
N GLY A 27 9.68 -17.71 8.80
CA GLY A 27 8.89 -16.80 9.63
C GLY A 27 7.40 -17.18 9.68
N LYS A 28 6.70 -16.75 10.75
CA LYS A 28 5.24 -16.89 10.92
C LYS A 28 4.42 -16.49 9.67
N TYR A 29 4.97 -15.58 8.87
CA TYR A 29 4.38 -15.12 7.62
C TYR A 29 5.37 -15.29 6.47
N PRO A 30 5.32 -16.42 5.75
CA PRO A 30 6.14 -16.64 4.56
C PRO A 30 5.84 -15.59 3.48
N GLN A 31 6.86 -15.24 2.70
CA GLN A 31 6.74 -14.32 1.58
C GLN A 31 5.84 -14.91 0.49
N TRP A 32 4.94 -14.10 -0.03
CA TRP A 32 4.02 -14.46 -1.10
C TRP A 32 4.66 -14.17 -2.46
N ASP A 33 4.65 -15.17 -3.34
CA ASP A 33 5.26 -15.10 -4.67
C ASP A 33 4.27 -14.70 -5.77
N GLY A 34 3.02 -14.41 -5.40
CA GLY A 34 1.97 -14.00 -6.32
C GLY A 34 1.22 -15.13 -7.02
N LYS A 35 1.51 -16.41 -6.73
CA LYS A 35 0.89 -17.54 -7.45
C LYS A 35 -0.38 -18.05 -6.79
N GLU A 36 -0.44 -18.06 -5.47
CA GLU A 36 -1.66 -18.43 -4.73
C GLU A 36 -2.58 -17.21 -4.57
N SER A 37 -3.88 -17.44 -4.43
CA SER A 37 -4.85 -16.42 -4.09
C SER A 37 -4.66 -15.88 -2.67
N ILE A 38 -5.24 -14.71 -2.38
CA ILE A 38 -5.27 -14.15 -1.02
C ILE A 38 -5.94 -15.09 -0.03
N ALA A 39 -6.97 -15.85 -0.45
CA ALA A 39 -7.66 -16.82 0.39
C ALA A 39 -6.75 -18.01 0.75
N GLU A 40 -5.97 -18.52 -0.21
CA GLU A 40 -4.99 -19.59 0.02
C GLU A 40 -3.85 -19.11 0.93
N TYR A 41 -3.34 -17.89 0.71
CA TYR A 41 -2.36 -17.27 1.61
C TYR A 41 -2.89 -17.11 3.04
N ALA A 42 -4.14 -16.63 3.18
CA ALA A 42 -4.81 -16.46 4.47
C ALA A 42 -4.93 -17.82 5.20
N GLN A 43 -5.41 -18.85 4.50
CA GLN A 43 -5.51 -20.20 5.05
C GLN A 43 -4.16 -20.74 5.52
N ARG A 44 -3.10 -20.57 4.71
CA ARG A 44 -1.75 -21.03 5.01
C ARG A 44 -1.09 -20.30 6.18
N THR A 45 -1.51 -19.06 6.45
CA THR A 45 -1.01 -18.21 7.54
C THR A 45 -1.94 -18.16 8.75
N HIS A 46 -3.02 -18.94 8.74
CA HIS A 46 -4.07 -18.93 9.77
C HIS A 46 -4.66 -17.54 10.03
N LEU A 47 -4.85 -16.79 8.94
CA LEU A 47 -5.50 -15.49 8.90
C LEU A 47 -6.83 -15.59 8.16
N GLU A 48 -7.67 -14.57 8.31
CA GLU A 48 -8.87 -14.42 7.51
C GLU A 48 -8.55 -13.58 6.26
N PRO A 49 -9.20 -13.84 5.10
CA PRO A 49 -8.97 -13.03 3.90
C PRO A 49 -9.51 -11.60 4.05
N THR A 50 -10.42 -11.37 5.01
CA THR A 50 -11.02 -10.07 5.30
C THR A 50 -11.16 -9.84 6.79
N LEU A 51 -11.16 -8.58 7.21
CA LEU A 51 -11.40 -8.15 8.58
C LEU A 51 -12.56 -7.15 8.61
N THR A 52 -13.49 -7.31 9.55
CA THR A 52 -14.53 -6.29 9.81
C THR A 52 -14.31 -5.71 11.20
N LEU A 53 -14.31 -4.39 11.31
CA LEU A 53 -14.35 -3.67 12.58
C LEU A 53 -15.72 -2.98 12.73
N ASP A 54 -16.28 -3.03 13.94
CA ASP A 54 -17.47 -2.25 14.30
C ASP A 54 -17.03 -0.91 14.91
N LEU A 55 -17.42 0.19 14.28
CA LEU A 55 -17.12 1.56 14.70
C LEU A 55 -18.28 2.15 15.54
N GLY A 56 -19.17 1.31 16.07
CA GLY A 56 -20.34 1.72 16.85
C GLY A 56 -21.62 1.74 16.01
N GLY A 57 -21.88 0.68 15.25
CA GLY A 57 -23.02 0.52 14.35
C GLY A 57 -22.72 0.79 12.89
N VAL A 58 -21.50 1.24 12.56
CA VAL A 58 -21.00 1.38 11.18
C VAL A 58 -19.80 0.44 11.03
N LYS A 59 -19.75 -0.32 9.93
CA LYS A 59 -18.68 -1.29 9.69
C LYS A 59 -17.54 -0.66 8.90
N TRP A 60 -16.31 -1.02 9.24
CA TRP A 60 -15.15 -0.89 8.37
C TRP A 60 -14.76 -2.27 7.87
N GLU A 61 -14.47 -2.39 6.58
CA GLU A 61 -14.05 -3.62 5.93
C GLU A 61 -12.60 -3.49 5.46
N GLY A 62 -11.77 -4.45 5.84
CA GLY A 62 -10.39 -4.57 5.41
C GLY A 62 -10.15 -5.85 4.63
N VAL A 63 -9.21 -5.80 3.69
CA VAL A 63 -8.75 -6.94 2.89
C VAL A 63 -7.32 -7.29 3.28
N LEU A 64 -7.02 -8.59 3.39
CA LEU A 64 -5.69 -9.07 3.72
C LEU A 64 -4.71 -8.77 2.58
N ILE A 65 -3.62 -8.10 2.92
CA ILE A 65 -2.46 -7.89 2.06
C ILE A 65 -1.35 -8.84 2.53
N PRO A 66 -0.85 -9.72 1.66
CA PRO A 66 0.14 -10.73 2.03
C PRO A 66 1.50 -10.09 2.32
N ALA A 67 2.37 -10.77 3.07
CA ALA A 67 3.78 -10.39 3.08
C ALA A 67 4.39 -10.66 1.70
N GLY A 68 5.28 -9.82 1.21
CA GLY A 68 5.89 -10.01 -0.10
C GLY A 68 6.84 -8.89 -0.51
N THR A 69 7.49 -9.10 -1.64
CA THR A 69 8.50 -8.20 -2.20
C THR A 69 8.01 -7.63 -3.52
N PHE A 70 8.17 -6.32 -3.73
CA PHE A 70 7.78 -5.64 -4.96
C PHE A 70 8.74 -4.52 -5.33
N VAL A 71 8.68 -4.11 -6.60
CA VAL A 71 9.42 -2.95 -7.08
C VAL A 71 8.53 -1.72 -6.92
N MET A 72 8.95 -0.81 -6.04
CA MET A 72 8.31 0.49 -5.81
C MET A 72 8.87 1.52 -6.80
N GLY A 73 8.05 2.48 -7.23
CA GLY A 73 8.42 3.50 -8.21
C GLY A 73 8.05 3.13 -9.67
N SER A 74 8.44 3.96 -10.62
CA SER A 74 8.07 3.86 -12.04
C SER A 74 9.29 3.69 -12.96
N PRO A 75 9.16 3.01 -14.12
CA PRO A 75 10.20 3.00 -15.14
C PRO A 75 10.41 4.41 -15.75
N ALA A 76 11.59 4.63 -16.34
CA ALA A 76 11.87 5.85 -17.09
C ALA A 76 10.84 6.06 -18.22
N GLY A 77 10.36 7.29 -18.36
CA GLY A 77 9.36 7.67 -19.37
C GLY A 77 7.89 7.47 -18.95
N GLU A 78 7.61 6.88 -17.78
CA GLU A 78 6.23 6.83 -17.26
C GLU A 78 5.81 8.17 -16.62
N ALA A 79 6.70 8.77 -15.83
CA ALA A 79 6.50 10.10 -15.27
C ALA A 79 6.55 11.18 -16.35
N LYS A 80 5.82 12.29 -16.17
CA LYS A 80 5.79 13.37 -17.16
C LYS A 80 7.04 14.23 -17.16
N THR A 81 7.60 14.42 -15.97
CA THR A 81 8.72 15.33 -15.74
C THR A 81 9.92 14.56 -15.23
N GLU A 82 11.11 15.08 -15.51
CA GLU A 82 12.35 14.52 -14.97
C GLU A 82 12.38 14.60 -13.44
N LYS A 83 11.80 15.66 -12.85
CA LYS A 83 11.65 15.79 -11.39
C LYS A 83 10.85 14.62 -10.81
N GLU A 84 9.66 14.33 -11.36
CA GLU A 84 8.86 13.18 -10.95
C GLU A 84 9.60 11.86 -11.19
N SER A 85 10.20 11.69 -12.38
CA SER A 85 10.97 10.49 -12.71
C SER A 85 12.13 10.24 -11.75
N ASN A 86 12.73 11.29 -11.18
CA ASN A 86 13.79 11.18 -10.19
C ASN A 86 13.26 10.77 -8.81
N LEU A 87 12.06 11.24 -8.40
CA LEU A 87 11.42 10.84 -7.16
C LEU A 87 10.89 9.40 -7.20
N GLU A 88 10.48 8.96 -8.39
CA GLU A 88 9.85 7.67 -8.64
C GLU A 88 10.86 6.59 -9.09
N LYS A 89 12.16 6.77 -8.82
CA LYS A 89 13.18 5.78 -9.17
C LYS A 89 12.87 4.42 -8.55
N ARG A 90 12.97 3.38 -9.39
CA ARG A 90 12.67 2.01 -8.98
C ARG A 90 13.66 1.49 -7.95
N HIS A 91 13.14 0.87 -6.90
CA HIS A 91 13.89 0.22 -5.84
C HIS A 91 13.08 -0.96 -5.27
N GLN A 92 13.76 -1.90 -4.63
CA GLN A 92 13.17 -3.12 -4.11
C GLN A 92 12.66 -2.89 -2.68
N VAL A 93 11.38 -3.19 -2.44
CA VAL A 93 10.80 -3.15 -1.10
C VAL A 93 10.26 -4.51 -0.70
N THR A 94 10.55 -4.93 0.52
CA THR A 94 10.00 -6.15 1.14
C THR A 94 9.09 -5.77 2.29
N ILE A 95 7.84 -6.25 2.25
CA ILE A 95 6.88 -6.21 3.35
C ILE A 95 6.92 -7.56 4.06
N THR A 96 7.40 -7.61 5.29
CA THR A 96 7.65 -8.89 5.98
C THR A 96 6.43 -9.45 6.69
N LYS A 97 5.48 -8.58 7.06
CA LYS A 97 4.26 -8.95 7.78
C LYS A 97 3.03 -8.60 6.94
N PRO A 98 2.06 -9.52 6.80
CA PRO A 98 0.78 -9.19 6.21
C PRO A 98 0.04 -8.21 7.11
N PHE A 99 -0.89 -7.46 6.50
CA PHE A 99 -1.70 -6.46 7.17
C PHE A 99 -3.07 -6.40 6.49
N TYR A 100 -4.09 -5.90 7.19
CA TYR A 100 -5.36 -5.58 6.52
C TYR A 100 -5.33 -4.13 6.08
N ILE A 101 -5.77 -3.83 4.87
CA ILE A 101 -5.99 -2.46 4.41
C ILE A 101 -7.47 -2.24 4.16
N GLY A 102 -7.97 -1.03 4.40
CA GLY A 102 -9.36 -0.69 4.10
C GLY A 102 -9.70 -1.07 2.66
N ARG A 103 -10.86 -1.69 2.44
CA ARG A 103 -11.34 -2.05 1.10
C ARG A 103 -11.57 -0.82 0.23
N PHE A 104 -12.00 0.27 0.86
CA PHE A 104 -12.24 1.59 0.29
C PHE A 104 -11.49 2.64 1.11
N GLU A 105 -11.52 3.90 0.68
CA GLU A 105 -11.16 5.04 1.52
C GLU A 105 -12.07 5.10 2.76
N LEU A 106 -11.60 5.77 3.82
CA LEU A 106 -12.44 5.96 5.00
C LEU A 106 -13.64 6.87 4.65
N THR A 107 -14.85 6.41 4.93
CA THR A 107 -16.07 7.16 4.62
C THR A 107 -16.35 8.26 5.65
N GLN A 108 -17.15 9.24 5.26
CA GLN A 108 -17.59 10.33 6.15
C GLN A 108 -18.39 9.80 7.34
N GLY A 109 -19.28 8.83 7.13
CA GLY A 109 -20.05 8.21 8.21
C GLY A 109 -19.17 7.47 9.22
N GLN A 110 -18.17 6.71 8.74
CA GLN A 110 -17.20 6.05 9.61
C GLN A 110 -16.36 7.07 10.41
N TYR A 111 -15.86 8.11 9.74
CA TYR A 111 -15.08 9.16 10.40
C TYR A 111 -15.89 9.89 11.47
N GLN A 112 -17.10 10.33 11.13
CA GLN A 112 -17.99 11.05 12.04
C GLN A 112 -18.38 10.19 13.25
N LYS A 113 -18.52 8.88 13.07
CA LYS A 113 -18.86 7.97 14.17
C LYS A 113 -17.75 7.90 15.22
N VAL A 114 -16.49 7.90 14.79
CA VAL A 114 -15.31 7.81 15.69
C VAL A 114 -14.90 9.19 16.23
N MET A 115 -14.96 10.22 15.39
CA MET A 115 -14.43 11.56 15.71
C MET A 115 -15.48 12.52 16.24
N GLY A 116 -16.77 12.30 15.93
CA GLY A 116 -17.88 13.18 16.31
C GLY A 116 -18.09 14.37 15.36
N GLU A 117 -17.31 14.48 14.30
CA GLU A 117 -17.35 15.59 13.34
C GLU A 117 -17.13 15.13 11.89
N ASN A 118 -17.42 15.98 10.92
CA ASN A 118 -17.17 15.71 9.49
C ASN A 118 -16.63 16.96 8.78
N PRO A 119 -15.32 17.02 8.48
CA PRO A 119 -14.68 18.19 7.87
C PRO A 119 -14.91 18.31 6.34
N SER A 120 -15.49 17.29 5.72
CA SER A 120 -15.60 17.18 4.26
C SER A 120 -16.40 18.33 3.64
N GLY A 121 -15.96 18.86 2.52
CA GLY A 121 -16.67 19.92 1.81
C GLY A 121 -17.95 19.38 1.12
N ASN A 122 -17.80 18.29 0.38
CA ASN A 122 -18.94 17.53 -0.13
C ASN A 122 -19.50 16.62 0.97
N LYS A 123 -20.82 16.53 1.10
CA LYS A 123 -21.50 15.77 2.16
C LYS A 123 -22.18 14.50 1.62
N GLY A 124 -22.00 13.40 2.33
CA GLY A 124 -22.64 12.10 2.11
C GLY A 124 -21.94 11.03 2.93
N ASP A 125 -22.69 10.24 3.70
CA ASP A 125 -22.12 9.30 4.67
C ASP A 125 -21.24 8.22 4.02
N ASP A 126 -21.54 7.86 2.78
CA ASP A 126 -20.85 6.88 1.94
C ASP A 126 -19.71 7.46 1.10
N LEU A 127 -19.57 8.79 1.05
CA LEU A 127 -18.46 9.46 0.39
C LEU A 127 -17.18 9.32 1.22
N PRO A 128 -16.00 9.37 0.60
CA PRO A 128 -14.74 9.46 1.34
C PRO A 128 -14.67 10.75 2.16
N VAL A 129 -14.16 10.64 3.38
CA VAL A 129 -13.84 11.80 4.20
C VAL A 129 -12.63 12.52 3.62
N HIS A 130 -12.72 13.84 3.47
CA HIS A 130 -11.63 14.67 2.95
C HIS A 130 -11.58 16.01 3.68
N ASN A 131 -10.59 16.86 3.34
CA ASN A 131 -10.27 18.08 4.07
C ASN A 131 -9.81 17.80 5.51
N VAL A 132 -9.22 16.62 5.72
CA VAL A 132 -8.73 16.17 7.03
C VAL A 132 -7.28 16.62 7.18
N ALA A 133 -6.90 17.14 8.34
CA ALA A 133 -5.49 17.35 8.66
C ALA A 133 -4.83 16.01 9.01
N TRP A 134 -3.55 15.81 8.65
CA TRP A 134 -2.85 14.55 8.91
C TRP A 134 -2.92 14.11 10.39
N GLN A 135 -2.76 15.05 11.32
CA GLN A 135 -2.89 14.77 12.76
C GLN A 135 -4.29 14.25 13.13
N ASN A 136 -5.36 14.77 12.53
CA ASN A 136 -6.71 14.28 12.79
C ASN A 136 -6.93 12.86 12.25
N ALA A 137 -6.19 12.46 11.20
CA ALA A 137 -6.20 11.09 10.70
C ALA A 137 -5.47 10.14 11.66
N GLN A 138 -4.37 10.60 12.28
CA GLN A 138 -3.71 9.85 13.37
C GLN A 138 -4.62 9.74 14.60
N ASP A 139 -5.28 10.82 15.01
CA ASP A 139 -6.22 10.81 16.14
C ASP A 139 -7.38 9.84 15.89
N PHE A 140 -7.86 9.74 14.65
CA PHE A 140 -8.84 8.72 14.24
C PHE A 140 -8.28 7.31 14.46
N CYS A 141 -7.07 7.03 13.95
CA CYS A 141 -6.39 5.74 14.11
C CYS A 141 -6.22 5.37 15.60
N ASP A 142 -5.80 6.31 16.44
CA ASP A 142 -5.60 6.10 17.88
C ASP A 142 -6.92 5.80 18.61
N LYS A 143 -7.98 6.56 18.29
CA LYS A 143 -9.32 6.33 18.88
C LYS A 143 -9.88 4.98 18.45
N LEU A 144 -9.81 4.65 17.16
CA LEU A 144 -10.30 3.38 16.65
C LEU A 144 -9.49 2.21 17.19
N SER A 145 -8.18 2.36 17.36
CA SER A 145 -7.32 1.34 17.98
C SER A 145 -7.78 0.99 19.40
N LYS A 146 -8.07 2.02 20.21
CA LYS A 146 -8.58 1.86 21.58
C LYS A 146 -9.97 1.21 21.61
N GLN A 147 -10.85 1.59 20.68
CA GLN A 147 -12.22 1.07 20.60
C GLN A 147 -12.27 -0.38 20.12
N ALA A 148 -11.48 -0.73 19.11
CA ALA A 148 -11.50 -2.04 18.47
C ALA A 148 -10.55 -3.07 19.11
N GLY A 149 -9.60 -2.63 19.97
CA GLY A 149 -8.55 -3.50 20.49
C GLY A 149 -7.66 -4.05 19.37
N ARG A 150 -7.32 -3.18 18.41
CA ARG A 150 -6.54 -3.48 17.21
C ARG A 150 -5.53 -2.36 16.98
N ASP A 151 -4.43 -2.66 16.31
CA ASP A 151 -3.43 -1.65 15.93
C ASP A 151 -3.83 -1.04 14.58
N VAL A 152 -4.56 0.09 14.62
CA VAL A 152 -5.02 0.82 13.44
C VAL A 152 -4.05 1.96 13.16
N GLN A 153 -3.59 2.06 11.92
CA GLN A 153 -2.57 3.03 11.52
C GLN A 153 -2.87 3.59 10.13
N LEU A 154 -2.30 4.75 9.80
CA LEU A 154 -2.11 5.12 8.39
C LEU A 154 -1.11 4.13 7.75
N PRO A 155 -1.27 3.79 6.45
CA PRO A 155 -0.28 2.97 5.76
C PRO A 155 1.06 3.72 5.66
N THR A 156 2.18 2.99 5.61
CA THR A 156 3.40 3.58 5.03
C THR A 156 3.23 3.80 3.53
N GLU A 157 4.08 4.65 2.96
CA GLU A 157 4.12 4.91 1.52
C GLU A 157 4.32 3.61 0.74
N ALA A 158 5.21 2.74 1.24
CA ALA A 158 5.45 1.43 0.65
C ALA A 158 4.25 0.47 0.77
N GLN A 159 3.60 0.42 1.94
CA GLN A 159 2.40 -0.40 2.13
C GLN A 159 1.28 0.02 1.18
N TRP A 160 1.10 1.34 1.02
CA TRP A 160 0.12 1.91 0.10
C TRP A 160 0.40 1.51 -1.35
N GLU A 161 1.64 1.69 -1.83
CA GLU A 161 1.96 1.36 -3.23
C GLU A 161 1.92 -0.13 -3.51
N TYR A 162 2.35 -0.95 -2.55
CA TYR A 162 2.25 -2.41 -2.64
C TYR A 162 0.79 -2.84 -2.80
N ALA A 163 -0.09 -2.35 -1.92
CA ALA A 163 -1.52 -2.59 -1.99
C ALA A 163 -2.14 -2.05 -3.29
N CYS A 164 -1.73 -0.87 -3.76
CA CYS A 164 -2.24 -0.27 -4.99
C CYS A 164 -1.91 -1.16 -6.20
N ARG A 165 -0.65 -1.59 -6.31
CA ARG A 165 -0.15 -2.35 -7.46
C ARG A 165 -0.74 -3.74 -7.53
N ALA A 166 -0.97 -4.39 -6.40
CA ALA A 166 -1.52 -5.75 -6.33
C ALA A 166 -0.81 -6.73 -7.30
N GLY A 167 0.52 -6.67 -7.35
CA GLY A 167 1.37 -7.47 -8.24
C GLY A 167 1.62 -6.90 -9.65
N THR A 168 0.92 -5.84 -10.05
CA THR A 168 1.16 -5.18 -11.34
C THR A 168 2.40 -4.28 -11.31
N LYS A 169 2.98 -4.05 -12.50
CA LYS A 169 4.14 -3.15 -12.71
C LYS A 169 3.80 -1.93 -13.55
N THR A 170 2.52 -1.73 -13.82
CA THR A 170 1.99 -0.69 -14.69
C THR A 170 1.70 0.59 -13.91
N ALA A 171 1.48 1.70 -14.63
CA ALA A 171 1.12 2.99 -14.06
C ALA A 171 -0.20 2.92 -13.27
N TYR A 172 -1.17 2.17 -13.79
CA TYR A 172 -2.47 1.89 -13.17
C TYR A 172 -2.61 0.38 -12.96
N TYR A 173 -3.25 -0.09 -11.89
CA TYR A 173 -3.41 -1.54 -11.66
C TYR A 173 -4.31 -2.23 -12.70
N THR A 174 -4.98 -1.45 -13.54
CA THR A 174 -5.77 -1.88 -14.70
C THR A 174 -5.02 -1.83 -16.03
N GLY A 175 -3.81 -1.25 -16.08
CA GLY A 175 -3.03 -1.10 -17.31
C GLY A 175 -2.20 0.19 -17.38
N GLY A 176 -1.90 0.65 -18.59
CA GLY A 176 -0.96 1.76 -18.83
C GLY A 176 -1.55 2.96 -19.56
N THR A 177 -2.84 2.92 -19.91
CA THR A 177 -3.49 3.95 -20.75
C THR A 177 -4.54 4.75 -19.97
N LEU A 178 -4.98 5.89 -20.50
CA LEU A 178 -6.09 6.64 -19.88
C LEU A 178 -7.40 5.83 -19.85
N ALA A 179 -7.64 4.96 -20.83
CA ALA A 179 -8.78 4.05 -20.82
C ALA A 179 -8.70 3.03 -19.66
N ASP A 180 -7.48 2.66 -19.24
CA ASP A 180 -7.29 1.82 -18.07
C ASP A 180 -7.51 2.60 -16.77
N LEU A 181 -7.05 3.85 -16.70
CA LEU A 181 -7.35 4.74 -15.60
C LEU A 181 -8.87 4.94 -15.43
N ASP A 182 -9.63 5.10 -16.52
CA ASP A 182 -11.09 5.25 -16.49
C ASP A 182 -11.81 4.08 -15.81
N LYS A 183 -11.25 2.86 -15.90
CA LYS A 183 -11.78 1.68 -15.22
C LYS A 183 -11.52 1.70 -13.72
N ALA A 184 -10.44 2.34 -13.29
CA ALA A 184 -9.89 2.28 -11.93
C ALA A 184 -10.22 3.49 -11.06
N ALA A 185 -10.49 4.66 -11.66
CA ALA A 185 -10.41 5.94 -10.95
C ALA A 185 -11.55 6.90 -11.29
N TRP A 186 -11.97 7.64 -10.26
CA TRP A 186 -12.66 8.92 -10.42
C TRP A 186 -11.63 10.05 -10.47
N TYR A 187 -11.44 10.66 -11.62
CA TYR A 187 -10.45 11.72 -11.82
C TYR A 187 -11.06 12.89 -12.57
N GLY A 188 -10.26 13.90 -12.91
CA GLY A 188 -10.74 15.14 -13.52
C GLY A 188 -11.71 14.97 -14.69
N ALA A 189 -11.48 13.99 -15.58
CA ALA A 189 -12.29 13.85 -16.79
C ALA A 189 -13.65 13.17 -16.55
N ASN A 190 -13.79 12.32 -15.53
CA ASN A 190 -14.97 11.47 -15.34
C ASN A 190 -15.68 11.66 -13.99
N SER A 191 -15.10 12.39 -13.05
CA SER A 191 -15.66 12.59 -11.70
C SER A 191 -16.81 13.60 -11.65
N GLY A 192 -16.95 14.47 -12.65
CA GLY A 192 -17.86 15.61 -12.58
C GLY A 192 -17.49 16.62 -11.48
N GLY A 193 -16.21 16.67 -11.07
CA GLY A 193 -15.71 17.62 -10.09
C GLY A 193 -16.08 17.34 -8.64
N LYS A 194 -16.46 16.11 -8.30
CA LYS A 194 -16.88 15.70 -6.95
C LYS A 194 -16.38 14.30 -6.58
N PRO A 195 -16.29 13.95 -5.27
CA PRO A 195 -16.00 12.59 -4.86
C PRO A 195 -17.22 11.68 -5.12
N HIS A 196 -16.96 10.38 -5.13
CA HIS A 196 -17.98 9.34 -5.30
C HIS A 196 -17.88 8.31 -4.18
N PRO A 197 -18.98 7.60 -3.87
CA PRO A 197 -18.93 6.46 -2.96
C PRO A 197 -17.90 5.43 -3.43
N GLY A 198 -17.21 4.81 -2.49
CA GLY A 198 -16.20 3.79 -2.79
C GLY A 198 -16.79 2.58 -3.53
N GLY A 199 -15.99 1.93 -4.36
CA GLY A 199 -16.35 0.69 -5.03
C GLY A 199 -17.13 0.83 -6.33
N GLN A 200 -17.26 2.03 -6.87
CA GLN A 200 -17.94 2.29 -8.15
C GLN A 200 -17.02 2.11 -9.37
N LYS A 201 -15.72 1.94 -9.14
CA LYS A 201 -14.70 1.60 -10.14
C LYS A 201 -14.21 0.16 -9.92
N SER A 202 -13.36 -0.31 -10.81
CA SER A 202 -12.80 -1.67 -10.73
C SER A 202 -11.86 -1.78 -9.54
N ALA A 203 -11.95 -2.85 -8.76
CA ALA A 203 -10.91 -3.19 -7.79
C ALA A 203 -9.62 -3.62 -8.49
N ASN A 204 -8.51 -3.57 -7.75
CA ASN A 204 -7.30 -4.28 -8.14
C ASN A 204 -7.40 -5.79 -7.86
N ALA A 205 -6.35 -6.55 -8.22
CA ALA A 205 -6.33 -8.01 -8.10
C ALA A 205 -6.45 -8.53 -6.66
N TRP A 206 -6.28 -7.67 -5.65
CA TRP A 206 -6.43 -8.02 -4.23
C TRP A 206 -7.74 -7.52 -3.65
N GLY A 207 -8.66 -6.99 -4.46
CA GLY A 207 -9.98 -6.56 -3.99
C GLY A 207 -10.01 -5.21 -3.30
N VAL A 208 -8.95 -4.40 -3.44
CA VAL A 208 -8.90 -3.02 -2.94
C VAL A 208 -9.37 -2.07 -4.03
N PHE A 209 -10.28 -1.16 -3.68
CA PHE A 209 -10.88 -0.20 -4.58
C PHE A 209 -10.32 1.21 -4.35
N ASP A 210 -10.48 2.05 -5.37
CA ASP A 210 -10.24 3.50 -5.31
C ASP A 210 -8.82 3.87 -4.84
N MET A 211 -7.85 2.96 -5.02
CA MET A 211 -6.43 3.27 -4.81
C MET A 211 -5.92 4.34 -5.79
N LEU A 212 -6.68 4.64 -6.84
CA LEU A 212 -6.36 5.67 -7.83
C LEU A 212 -7.57 6.58 -8.02
N GLY A 213 -7.36 7.89 -8.00
CA GLY A 213 -8.43 8.89 -8.09
C GLY A 213 -9.25 8.99 -6.80
N ASN A 214 -10.49 9.44 -6.95
CA ASN A 214 -11.41 9.83 -5.88
C ASN A 214 -10.76 10.84 -4.92
N ILE A 215 -10.15 10.45 -3.81
CA ILE A 215 -9.38 11.41 -2.98
C ILE A 215 -7.90 11.05 -2.88
N ARG A 216 -7.07 12.05 -2.58
CA ARG A 216 -5.69 11.78 -2.19
C ARG A 216 -5.68 11.15 -0.81
N GLU A 217 -4.76 10.22 -0.60
CA GLU A 217 -4.69 9.49 0.66
C GLU A 217 -3.37 9.75 1.38
N PHE A 218 -3.46 10.13 2.66
CA PHE A 218 -2.29 10.25 3.52
C PHE A 218 -1.60 8.91 3.77
N THR A 219 -0.28 8.98 3.84
CA THR A 219 0.57 7.92 4.41
C THR A 219 1.30 8.47 5.64
N ARG A 220 1.99 7.59 6.39
CA ARG A 220 2.76 8.00 7.57
C ARG A 220 4.03 8.77 7.22
N ASP A 221 4.63 8.42 6.09
CA ASP A 221 5.95 8.86 5.68
C ASP A 221 6.00 10.36 5.47
N TYR A 222 7.08 10.99 5.91
CA TYR A 222 7.36 12.36 5.53
C TYR A 222 7.70 12.46 4.04
N PHE A 223 7.27 13.53 3.42
CA PHE A 223 7.66 13.83 2.06
C PHE A 223 9.07 14.44 2.04
N VAL A 224 9.94 13.85 1.22
CA VAL A 224 11.27 14.41 0.90
C VAL A 224 11.45 14.43 -0.60
N GLU A 225 12.10 15.47 -1.12
CA GLU A 225 12.43 15.61 -2.53
C GLU A 225 13.69 14.82 -2.90
N ALA A 226 13.72 13.53 -2.55
CA ALA A 226 14.81 12.62 -2.84
C ALA A 226 14.26 11.25 -3.27
N PRO A 227 14.97 10.53 -4.16
CA PRO A 227 14.66 9.13 -4.42
C PRO A 227 14.81 8.30 -3.14
N LEU A 228 13.94 7.32 -3.00
CA LEU A 228 14.07 6.28 -1.98
C LEU A 228 14.91 5.11 -2.51
N GLY A 229 15.47 4.33 -1.61
CA GLY A 229 16.29 3.16 -1.92
C GLY A 229 15.66 1.87 -1.39
N ASP A 230 16.34 0.75 -1.67
CA ASP A 230 15.87 -0.57 -1.24
C ASP A 230 15.62 -0.62 0.28
N GLY A 231 14.62 -1.41 0.70
CA GLY A 231 14.27 -1.48 2.11
C GLY A 231 13.38 -2.66 2.49
N THR A 232 13.45 -3.03 3.77
CA THR A 232 12.57 -4.00 4.40
C THR A 232 11.69 -3.26 5.42
N ASP A 233 10.38 -3.38 5.27
CA ASP A 233 9.36 -2.64 6.02
C ASP A 233 9.69 -1.14 6.18
N PRO A 234 9.98 -0.41 5.09
CA PRO A 234 10.37 0.99 5.19
C PRO A 234 9.23 1.83 5.79
N ILE A 235 9.61 2.67 6.76
CA ILE A 235 8.73 3.61 7.46
C ILE A 235 8.97 5.07 7.00
N GLY A 236 9.65 5.22 5.87
CA GLY A 236 10.00 6.51 5.30
C GLY A 236 11.25 7.17 5.89
N PRO A 237 11.61 8.36 5.39
CA PRO A 237 12.72 9.15 5.88
C PRO A 237 12.51 9.64 7.33
N LYS A 238 13.59 9.75 8.10
CA LYS A 238 13.54 10.25 9.49
C LYS A 238 13.56 11.78 9.60
N ASP A 239 14.16 12.45 8.63
CA ASP A 239 14.48 13.89 8.70
C ASP A 239 13.52 14.77 7.88
N GLY A 240 12.23 14.43 7.87
CA GLY A 240 11.23 15.17 7.11
C GLY A 240 10.59 16.32 7.90
N ASP A 241 9.96 17.26 7.17
CA ASP A 241 9.12 18.29 7.79
C ASP A 241 7.84 17.63 8.33
N PRO A 242 7.55 17.72 9.65
CA PRO A 242 6.37 17.11 10.25
C PRO A 242 5.04 17.70 9.75
N LYS A 243 5.07 18.79 8.97
CA LYS A 243 3.89 19.34 8.29
C LYS A 243 3.65 18.73 6.92
N ASN A 244 4.64 18.02 6.36
CA ASN A 244 4.64 17.51 5.00
C ASN A 244 4.77 15.99 4.99
N HIS A 245 3.63 15.32 4.85
CA HIS A 245 3.55 13.89 4.64
C HIS A 245 3.35 13.56 3.17
N VAL A 246 3.61 12.32 2.80
CA VAL A 246 3.31 11.85 1.46
C VAL A 246 1.80 11.66 1.32
N VAL A 247 1.27 12.13 0.19
CA VAL A 247 -0.08 11.77 -0.27
C VAL A 247 0.01 11.01 -1.59
N ARG A 248 -0.85 10.01 -1.73
CA ARG A 248 -0.87 9.04 -2.85
C ARG A 248 -2.22 9.03 -3.57
N GLY A 249 -2.29 8.31 -4.69
CA GLY A 249 -3.54 7.96 -5.40
C GLY A 249 -4.08 8.99 -6.39
N GLY A 250 -3.79 10.28 -6.20
CA GLY A 250 -4.43 11.34 -6.97
C GLY A 250 -5.83 11.63 -6.45
N ALA A 251 -6.66 12.37 -7.20
CA ALA A 251 -8.00 12.73 -6.75
C ALA A 251 -8.91 13.11 -7.93
N TYR A 252 -10.22 13.22 -7.65
CA TYR A 252 -11.15 14.00 -8.45
C TYR A 252 -10.69 15.46 -8.53
N THR A 253 -11.19 16.19 -9.52
CA THR A 253 -10.97 17.64 -9.63
C THR A 253 -11.88 18.21 -10.71
N ALA A 254 -12.16 19.51 -10.66
CA ALA A 254 -12.91 20.20 -11.70
C ALA A 254 -12.12 20.34 -13.02
N ASN A 255 -10.80 20.11 -13.03
CA ASN A 255 -9.97 20.22 -14.22
C ASN A 255 -9.72 18.85 -14.88
N ALA A 256 -10.35 18.64 -16.04
CA ALA A 256 -10.26 17.39 -16.81
C ALA A 256 -8.82 16.97 -17.20
N ALA A 257 -7.85 17.90 -17.24
CA ALA A 257 -6.47 17.62 -17.65
C ALA A 257 -5.58 17.03 -16.52
N ILE A 258 -6.04 16.97 -15.27
CA ILE A 258 -5.21 16.62 -14.09
C ILE A 258 -5.09 15.11 -13.83
N ALA A 259 -5.68 14.26 -14.69
CA ALA A 259 -5.68 12.79 -14.56
C ALA A 259 -4.33 12.15 -14.17
N LEU A 260 -3.25 12.76 -14.65
CA LEU A 260 -1.90 12.24 -14.61
C LEU A 260 -1.25 12.22 -13.21
N ASN A 261 -1.95 12.68 -12.18
CA ASN A 261 -1.55 12.49 -10.78
C ASN A 261 -2.08 11.17 -10.15
N CYS A 262 -2.81 10.34 -10.90
CA CYS A 262 -3.41 9.09 -10.41
C CYS A 262 -2.61 7.83 -10.78
N ARG A 263 -1.27 7.90 -10.79
CA ARG A 263 -0.43 6.72 -11.02
C ARG A 263 -0.01 6.09 -9.70
N ALA A 264 0.20 4.78 -9.70
CA ALA A 264 0.62 4.04 -8.51
C ALA A 264 1.93 4.57 -7.89
N ALA A 265 2.88 5.02 -8.72
CA ALA A 265 4.16 5.56 -8.28
C ALA A 265 4.10 7.03 -7.84
N THR A 266 3.03 7.77 -8.15
CA THR A 266 2.99 9.21 -7.88
C THR A 266 3.00 9.47 -6.37
N ARG A 267 4.03 10.18 -5.92
CA ARG A 267 4.19 10.67 -4.55
C ARG A 267 4.20 12.19 -4.54
N ARG A 268 3.34 12.81 -3.74
CA ARG A 268 3.24 14.27 -3.62
C ARG A 268 3.35 14.70 -2.16
N PRO A 269 3.83 15.93 -1.86
CA PRO A 269 3.72 16.49 -0.53
C PRO A 269 2.26 16.84 -0.21
N THR A 270 1.95 16.95 1.08
CA THR A 270 0.72 17.59 1.57
C THR A 270 0.69 19.09 1.26
N GLU A 271 0.52 19.45 -0.01
CA GLU A 271 0.40 20.86 -0.45
C GLU A 271 -0.97 21.46 -0.09
N SER A 272 -1.99 20.62 0.06
CA SER A 272 -3.36 21.04 0.35
C SER A 272 -4.17 19.94 1.04
N LEU A 273 -5.06 20.35 1.95
CA LEU A 273 -6.08 19.47 2.55
C LEU A 273 -7.25 19.22 1.58
N ALA A 274 -7.44 20.08 0.58
CA ALA A 274 -8.57 19.99 -0.33
C ALA A 274 -8.59 18.65 -1.05
N MET A 275 -9.65 17.84 -0.89
CA MET A 275 -9.76 16.49 -1.49
C MET A 275 -8.68 15.51 -0.97
N THR A 276 -8.04 15.82 0.15
CA THR A 276 -7.10 14.92 0.83
C THR A 276 -7.82 14.30 2.02
N GLY A 277 -7.84 12.98 2.05
CA GLY A 277 -8.31 12.15 3.14
C GLY A 277 -7.34 11.01 3.37
N PHE A 278 -7.85 9.83 3.70
CA PHE A 278 -7.00 8.69 4.02
C PHE A 278 -7.76 7.37 3.98
N ARG A 279 -6.99 6.29 3.92
CA ARG A 279 -7.41 4.95 4.34
C ARG A 279 -6.56 4.49 5.50
N VAL A 280 -7.01 3.45 6.19
CA VAL A 280 -6.31 2.87 7.32
C VAL A 280 -5.89 1.44 7.03
N ILE A 281 -4.86 1.00 7.76
CA ILE A 281 -4.47 -0.39 7.88
C ILE A 281 -4.73 -0.89 9.30
N VAL A 282 -4.87 -2.21 9.44
CA VAL A 282 -4.78 -2.91 10.72
C VAL A 282 -3.54 -3.78 10.69
N ALA A 283 -2.56 -3.44 11.52
CA ALA A 283 -1.36 -4.24 11.70
C ALA A 283 -1.68 -5.50 12.51
N LEU A 284 -0.99 -6.60 12.18
CA LEU A 284 -1.10 -7.82 12.96
C LEU A 284 -0.31 -7.67 14.28
N PRO A 285 -0.80 -8.24 15.38
CA PRO A 285 -0.09 -8.20 16.66
C PRO A 285 1.32 -8.76 16.50
N GLU A 286 2.30 -8.11 17.13
CA GLU A 286 3.58 -8.75 17.38
C GLU A 286 3.31 -9.96 18.28
N GLY A 287 3.70 -11.15 17.84
CA GLY A 287 3.44 -12.38 18.58
C GLY A 287 3.98 -12.27 20.00
N ARG A 288 3.13 -12.56 20.99
CA ARG A 288 3.60 -12.93 22.33
C ARG A 288 4.10 -14.37 22.31
#